data_AF-A0A3D1LFL4-F1
#
_entry.id   AF-A0A3D1LFL4-F1
#
_cell.length_a   1.000
_cell.length_b   1.000
_cell.length_c   1.000
_cell.angle_alpha   90.00
_cell.angle_beta   90.00
_cell.angle_gamma   90.00
#
_symmetry.space_group_name_H-M   'P 1'
#
loop_
_entity.id
_entity.type
_entity.pdbx_description
1 polymer ?
#
loop_
_entity_poly.entity_id
_entity_poly.type
_entity_poly.pdbx_seq_one_letter_code
_entity_poly.pdbx_strand_id
1 'polypeptide(L)' 'MQTFIRKITSRKFLAALAGVATGLAMVFGVDETAISTVAGAVTTVASVVSYIMSEGMVDAAAVGAAKDK' A
#
# COMPACT_ATOMS: atom_id res chain seq x y z
N MET A 1 -14.03 5.28 -16.35
CA MET A 1 -13.60 4.30 -15.32
C MET A 1 -12.20 4.63 -14.76
N GLN A 2 -11.19 4.89 -15.59
CA GLN A 2 -9.81 5.18 -15.15
C GLN A 2 -9.66 6.40 -14.21
N THR A 3 -10.44 7.45 -14.41
CA THR A 3 -10.43 8.65 -13.54
C THR A 3 -10.95 8.36 -12.12
N PHE A 4 -11.89 7.42 -11.98
CA PHE A 4 -12.44 7.04 -10.69
C PHE A 4 -11.44 6.19 -9.90
N ILE A 5 -10.83 5.20 -10.55
CA ILE A 5 -9.75 4.37 -9.97
C ILE A 5 -8.61 5.27 -9.49
N ARG A 6 -8.15 6.21 -10.32
CA ARG A 6 -7.09 7.15 -9.95
C ARG A 6 -7.41 7.99 -8.71
N LYS A 7 -8.69 8.31 -8.46
CA LYS A 7 -9.11 9.04 -7.25
C LYS A 7 -9.06 8.16 -6.00
N ILE A 8 -9.56 6.94 -6.08
CA ILE A 8 -9.58 6.01 -4.93
C ILE A 8 -8.18 5.47 -4.59
N THR A 9 -7.25 5.44 -5.55
CA THR A 9 -5.85 5.05 -5.30
C THR A 9 -4.96 6.24 -4.92
N SER A 10 -5.52 7.45 -4.77
CA SER A 10 -4.76 8.63 -4.38
C SER A 10 -4.26 8.53 -2.93
N ARG A 11 -3.01 8.95 -2.68
CA ARG A 11 -2.44 9.04 -1.32
C ARG A 11 -3.34 9.80 -0.34
N LYS A 12 -4.02 10.85 -0.83
CA LYS A 12 -4.93 11.67 -0.02
C LYS A 12 -6.17 10.88 0.42
N PHE A 13 -6.73 10.07 -0.48
CA PHE A 13 -7.91 9.26 -0.18
C PHE A 13 -7.55 8.09 0.73
N LEU A 14 -6.43 7.41 0.46
CA LEU A 14 -5.94 6.30 1.29
C LEU A 14 -5.60 6.74 2.72
N ALA A 15 -4.97 7.91 2.88
CA ALA A 15 -4.69 8.47 4.20
C ALA A 15 -5.99 8.79 4.98
N ALA A 16 -6.99 9.38 4.30
CA ALA A 16 -8.29 9.63 4.91
C ALA A 16 -8.99 8.33 5.33
N LEU A 17 -8.97 7.31 4.46
CA LEU A 17 -9.56 6.00 4.76
C LEU A 17 -8.87 5.32 5.95
N ALA A 18 -7.54 5.35 6.00
CA ALA A 18 -6.78 4.82 7.13
C ALA A 18 -7.13 5.55 8.44
N GLY A 19 -7.21 6.89 8.41
CA GLY A 19 -7.62 7.69 9.57
C GLY A 19 -9.03 7.36 10.05
N VAL A 20 -9.99 7.20 9.13
CA VAL A 20 -11.36 6.79 9.47
C VAL A 20 -11.38 5.39 10.08
N ALA A 21 -10.66 4.42 9.50
CA ALA A 21 -10.60 3.06 10.01
C ALA A 21 -9.99 3.00 11.43
N THR A 22 -8.88 3.69 11.66
CA THR A 22 -8.26 3.80 12.99
C THR A 22 -9.18 4.51 13.98
N GLY A 23 -9.84 5.61 13.55
CA GLY A 23 -10.81 6.34 14.36
C GLY A 23 -11.98 5.47 14.82
N LEU A 24 -12.55 4.68 13.90
CA LEU A 24 -13.62 3.73 14.22
C LEU A 24 -13.14 2.65 15.19
N ALA A 25 -11.94 2.09 14.97
CA ALA A 25 -11.37 1.10 15.88
C ALA A 25 -11.26 1.65 17.32
N MET A 26 -10.82 2.90 17.47
CA MET A 26 -10.78 3.57 18.78
C MET A 26 -12.17 3.74 19.41
N VAL A 27 -13.17 4.16 18.63
CA VAL A 27 -14.56 4.34 19.13
C VAL A 27 -15.18 3.02 19.58
N PHE A 28 -14.86 1.91 18.91
CA PHE A 28 -15.31 0.57 19.29
C PHE A 28 -14.49 -0.05 20.43
N GLY A 29 -13.51 0.66 20.99
CA GLY A 29 -12.71 0.20 22.13
C GLY A 29 -11.71 -0.90 21.76
N VAL A 30 -11.27 -0.97 20.49
CA VAL A 30 -10.17 -1.85 20.11
C VAL A 30 -8.91 -1.41 20.84
N ASP A 31 -8.19 -2.37 21.42
CA ASP A 31 -7.01 -2.07 22.21
C ASP A 31 -5.86 -1.52 21.34
N GLU A 32 -5.07 -0.63 21.92
CA GLU A 32 -3.97 0.04 21.22
C GLU A 32 -2.88 -0.94 20.75
N THR A 33 -2.72 -2.07 21.45
CA THR A 33 -1.76 -3.11 21.06
C THR A 33 -2.22 -3.82 19.79
N ALA A 34 -3.50 -4.13 19.65
CA ALA A 34 -4.07 -4.68 18.43
C ALA A 34 -4.02 -3.68 17.28
N ILE A 35 -4.37 -2.40 17.51
CA ILE A 35 -4.29 -1.35 16.49
C ILE A 35 -2.85 -1.24 15.95
N SER A 36 -1.87 -1.13 16.84
CA SER A 36 -0.46 -1.03 16.46
C SER A 36 0.06 -2.30 15.79
N THR A 37 -0.33 -3.48 16.26
CA THR A 37 0.04 -4.77 15.66
C THR A 37 -0.50 -4.90 14.24
N VAL A 38 -1.77 -4.59 14.02
CA VAL A 38 -2.39 -4.66 12.68
C VAL A 38 -1.79 -3.61 11.75
N ALA A 39 -1.60 -2.37 12.23
CA ALA A 39 -0.97 -1.32 11.45
C ALA A 39 0.47 -1.70 11.03
N GLY A 40 1.24 -2.29 11.96
CA GLY A 40 2.58 -2.81 11.69
C GLY A 40 2.57 -3.94 10.67
N ALA A 41 1.69 -4.92 10.83
CA ALA A 41 1.57 -6.05 9.91
C ALA A 41 1.22 -5.60 8.48
N VAL A 42 0.22 -4.73 8.33
CA VAL A 42 -0.18 -4.17 7.03
C VAL A 42 0.97 -3.38 6.40
N THR A 43 1.67 -2.56 7.19
CA THR A 43 2.80 -1.75 6.69
C THR A 43 3.95 -2.63 6.20
N THR A 44 4.31 -3.67 6.95
CA THR A 44 5.37 -4.61 6.58
C THR A 44 5.04 -5.33 5.27
N VAL A 45 3.82 -5.88 5.15
CA VAL A 45 3.39 -6.58 3.93
C VAL A 45 3.39 -5.62 2.73
N ALA A 46 2.84 -4.42 2.91
CA ALA A 46 2.81 -3.41 1.84
C ALA A 46 4.22 -3.04 1.36
N SER A 47 5.19 -2.93 2.27
CA SER A 47 6.59 -2.65 1.96
C SER A 47 7.20 -3.76 1.10
N VAL A 48 7.09 -5.02 1.53
CA VAL A 48 7.65 -6.17 0.82
C VAL A 48 7.04 -6.33 -0.57
N VAL A 49 5.71 -6.23 -0.67
CA VAL A 49 5.02 -6.33 -1.96
C VAL A 49 5.46 -5.21 -2.91
N SER A 50 5.55 -3.97 -2.41
CA SER A 50 5.99 -2.83 -3.21
C SER A 50 7.42 -3.00 -3.73
N TYR A 51 8.31 -3.55 -2.89
CA TYR A 51 9.68 -3.85 -3.26
C TYR A 51 9.76 -4.89 -4.38
N ILE A 52 9.11 -6.04 -4.21
CA ILE A 52 9.11 -7.14 -5.19
C ILE A 52 8.54 -6.66 -6.54
N MET A 53 7.45 -5.88 -6.52
CA MET A 53 6.89 -5.32 -7.75
C MET A 53 7.85 -4.35 -8.45
N SER A 54 8.58 -3.54 -7.67
CA SER A 54 9.55 -2.59 -8.22
C SER A 54 10.76 -3.32 -8.82
N GLU A 55 11.29 -4.34 -8.14
CA GLU A 55 12.35 -5.20 -8.69
C GLU A 55 11.90 -5.89 -9.99
N GLY A 56 10.72 -6.52 -9.99
CA GLY A 56 10.21 -7.19 -11.20
C GLY A 56 10.05 -6.25 -12.40
N MET A 57 9.71 -4.98 -12.18
CA MET A 57 9.67 -3.96 -13.24
C MET A 57 11.07 -3.60 -13.76
N VAL A 58 12.04 -3.45 -12.87
CA VAL A 58 13.44 -3.16 -13.23
C VAL A 58 14.04 -4.31 -14.02
N ASP A 59 13.80 -5.55 -13.59
CA ASP A 59 14.29 -6.75 -14.27
C ASP A 59 13.70 -6.89 -15.68
N ALA A 60 12.39 -6.65 -15.83
CA ALA A 60 11.74 -6.66 -17.14
C ALA A 60 12.34 -5.61 -18.08
N ALA A 61 12.63 -4.41 -17.57
CA ALA A 61 13.26 -3.35 -18.35
C ALA A 61 14.70 -3.70 -18.76
N ALA A 62 15.48 -4.31 -17.85
CA ALA A 62 16.84 -4.75 -18.12
C ALA A 62 16.90 -5.84 -19.21
N VAL A 63 15.99 -6.83 -19.14
CA VAL A 63 15.86 -7.87 -20.18
C VAL A 63 15.48 -7.28 -21.54
N GLY A 64 14.59 -6.28 -21.56
CA GLY A 64 14.24 -5.57 -22.80
C GLY A 64 15.45 -4.86 -23.41
N ALA A 65 16.17 -4.06 -22.63
CA ALA A 65 17.34 -3.32 -23.09
C ALA A 65 18.51 -4.22 -23.56
N ALA A 66 18.63 -5.43 -23.00
CA ALA A 66 19.63 -6.40 -23.43
C ALA A 66 19.30 -7.09 -24.77
N LYS A 67 18.02 -7.15 -25.16
CA LYS A 67 17.58 -7.70 -26.46
C LYS A 67 17.73 -6.71 -27.61
N ASP A 68 17.76 -5.41 -27.32
CA ASP A 68 17.90 -4.34 -28.31
C ASP A 68 19.39 -3.97 -28.60
N LYS A 69 20.36 -4.63 -27.95
CA LYS A 69 21.80 -4.52 -28.22
C LYS A 69 22.32 -5.74 -28.96
#